data_AF-A0A2N8ZHX3-F1
#
_entry.id   AF-A0A2N8ZHX3-F1
#
_cell.length_a   1.000
_cell.length_b   1.000
_cell.length_c   1.000
_cell.angle_alpha   90.00
_cell.angle_beta   90.00
_cell.angle_gamma   90.00
#
_symmetry.space_group_name_H-M   'P 1'
#
loop_
_entity.id
_entity.type
_entity.pdbx_description
1 polymer ?
#
loop_
_entity_poly.entity_id
_entity_poly.type
_entity_poly.pdbx_seq_one_letter_code
_entity_poly.pdbx_strand_id
1 'polypeptide(L)'
;MNPTLNRNVLVSEGLKSIYLEHHSAVLTDTGEIMTASYESPAVELITDIMQREYVTLGFDVLPERKVKMYEPSLISSLLKEVAQRKTDEKSASDAKSETYGIAMRMLEYAAQHECSDIHIELYKTETRIEMRIDGRMVVYGQIIKDYEWGQHLIAILFYHADIKDDDFNVTKPNNGRITALLKTAQGKRDTDWRMSYMPALNKGGQATLRWLNKSMEIPTLEELGWEAGQRREVRNFMYSKAGVLVFAGQTGSGKTTSIAAMLNEVKRKGRSINTLEDPVEFDLGVIQTSINSQGEGKALTTKVGVQCPTCQKGELRRLKGKKGHFWACNRYPDCKSVFPDNKGKPNLNPAPKQKVKPSETELCKCGKGLVRRSGKKEGSFWWGCSGFPKCKVRYFDKNGHPDRDASELS
;
A
#
# COMPACT_ATOMS: atom_id res chain seq x y z
N MET A 1 11.94 -13.55 56.81
CA MET A 1 10.74 -14.21 56.26
C MET A 1 9.75 -13.13 55.91
N ASN A 2 9.46 -12.92 54.63
CA ASN A 2 8.47 -11.93 54.19
C ASN A 2 7.30 -12.72 53.57
N PRO A 3 6.24 -13.01 54.33
CA PRO A 3 5.06 -13.65 53.79
C PRO A 3 4.29 -12.62 52.97
N THR A 4 3.62 -13.06 51.90
CA THR A 4 2.76 -12.28 50.97
C THR A 4 3.45 -11.53 49.84
N LEU A 5 3.48 -12.16 48.66
CA LEU A 5 3.22 -11.51 47.37
C LEU A 5 2.88 -12.59 46.33
N ASN A 6 1.90 -13.44 46.66
CA ASN A 6 1.22 -14.28 45.69
C ASN A 6 -0.08 -13.57 45.28
N ARG A 7 0.04 -12.33 44.81
CA ARG A 7 -1.11 -11.47 44.46
C ARG A 7 -1.02 -11.18 42.98
N ASN A 8 -1.81 -11.89 42.18
CA ASN A 8 -1.82 -11.62 40.76
C ASN A 8 -2.65 -10.37 40.50
N VAL A 9 -2.06 -9.39 39.81
CA VAL A 9 -2.83 -8.28 39.25
C VAL A 9 -3.77 -8.85 38.18
N LEU A 10 -5.06 -8.50 38.26
CA LEU A 10 -6.08 -8.90 37.30
C LEU A 10 -5.93 -8.10 36.02
N VAL A 11 -6.23 -8.75 34.89
CA VAL A 11 -6.05 -8.18 33.57
C VAL A 11 -7.33 -8.41 32.75
N SER A 12 -8.03 -7.34 32.42
CA SER A 12 -9.15 -7.31 31.47
C SER A 12 -8.99 -6.12 30.52
N GLU A 13 -9.67 -6.09 29.37
CA GLU A 13 -9.57 -4.95 28.43
C GLU A 13 -9.93 -3.60 29.11
N GLY A 14 -10.98 -3.58 29.95
CA GLY A 14 -11.35 -2.38 30.71
C GLY A 14 -10.29 -1.97 31.74
N LEU A 15 -9.75 -2.93 32.49
CA LEU A 15 -8.70 -2.66 33.50
C LEU A 15 -7.39 -2.20 32.85
N LYS A 16 -7.00 -2.79 31.70
CA LYS A 16 -5.79 -2.40 30.95
C LYS A 16 -5.82 -0.94 30.52
N SER A 17 -6.96 -0.46 30.04
CA SER A 17 -7.11 0.95 29.63
C SER A 17 -6.81 1.87 30.81
N ILE A 18 -7.41 1.59 31.97
CA ILE A 18 -7.21 2.38 33.20
C ILE A 18 -5.75 2.33 33.67
N TYR A 19 -5.12 1.16 33.61
CA TYR A 19 -3.73 0.95 34.02
C TYR A 19 -2.73 1.71 33.14
N LEU A 20 -2.99 1.75 31.83
CA LEU A 20 -2.17 2.46 30.85
C LEU A 20 -2.41 3.97 30.87
N GLU A 21 -3.62 4.41 31.21
CA GLU A 21 -3.94 5.84 31.22
C GLU A 21 -3.46 6.52 32.50
N HIS A 22 -3.66 5.90 33.66
CA HIS A 22 -3.44 6.56 34.96
C HIS A 22 -2.17 6.12 35.68
N HIS A 23 -1.64 4.93 35.37
CA HIS A 23 -0.39 4.39 35.93
C HIS A 23 -0.24 4.42 37.47
N SER A 24 -1.35 4.46 38.20
CA SER A 24 -1.33 4.79 39.64
C SER A 24 -2.05 3.76 40.51
N ALA A 25 -2.83 2.84 39.93
CA ALA A 25 -3.55 1.82 40.69
C ALA A 25 -3.71 0.51 39.89
N VAL A 26 -3.85 -0.60 40.60
CA VAL A 26 -4.07 -1.94 40.05
C VAL A 26 -5.10 -2.71 40.90
N LEU A 27 -5.82 -3.65 40.29
CA LEU A 27 -6.73 -4.58 40.97
C LEU A 27 -6.07 -5.94 41.09
N THR A 28 -6.19 -6.59 42.25
CA THR A 28 -5.66 -7.95 42.47
C THR A 28 -6.77 -9.00 42.39
N ASP A 29 -6.38 -10.25 42.19
CA ASP A 29 -7.22 -11.45 42.23
C ASP A 29 -7.90 -11.68 43.59
N THR A 30 -7.46 -10.98 44.64
CA THR A 30 -8.12 -10.94 45.95
C THR A 30 -9.21 -9.88 46.09
N GLY A 31 -9.42 -9.05 45.06
CA GLY A 31 -10.36 -7.91 45.09
C GLY A 31 -9.80 -6.65 45.77
N GLU A 32 -8.53 -6.65 46.17
CA GLU A 32 -7.86 -5.46 46.74
C GLU A 32 -7.36 -4.53 45.62
N ILE A 33 -7.74 -3.24 45.69
CA ILE A 33 -7.23 -2.15 44.84
C ILE A 33 -5.97 -1.58 45.50
N MET A 34 -4.83 -1.79 44.85
CA MET A 34 -3.55 -1.23 45.28
C MET A 34 -3.33 0.09 44.55
N THR A 35 -3.07 1.19 45.27
CA THR A 35 -2.88 2.52 44.66
C THR A 35 -1.67 3.25 45.21
N ALA A 36 -1.07 4.12 44.41
CA ALA A 36 -0.04 5.07 44.84
C ALA A 36 -0.62 6.39 45.36
N SER A 37 -1.92 6.65 45.12
CA SER A 37 -2.64 7.85 45.56
C SER A 37 -4.14 7.54 45.72
N TYR A 38 -4.73 7.93 46.85
CA TYR A 38 -6.18 7.76 47.07
C TYR A 38 -7.02 8.67 46.17
N GLU A 39 -6.42 9.77 45.72
CA GLU A 39 -7.03 10.78 44.86
C GLU A 39 -6.99 10.40 43.37
N SER A 40 -6.38 9.26 43.03
CA SER A 40 -6.30 8.83 41.64
C SER A 40 -7.68 8.48 41.08
N PRO A 41 -8.05 9.00 39.89
CA PRO A 41 -9.27 8.59 39.18
C PRO A 41 -9.36 7.08 38.94
N ALA A 42 -8.21 6.39 38.84
CA ALA A 42 -8.14 4.96 38.62
C ALA A 42 -8.84 4.15 39.73
N VAL A 43 -8.85 4.62 40.97
CA VAL A 43 -9.45 3.90 42.10
C VAL A 43 -10.97 3.76 41.91
N GLU A 44 -11.64 4.84 41.50
CA GLU A 44 -13.09 4.82 41.26
C GLU A 44 -13.43 4.05 39.98
N LEU A 45 -12.65 4.21 38.91
CA LEU A 45 -12.85 3.49 37.66
C LEU A 45 -12.68 1.97 37.84
N ILE A 46 -11.66 1.53 38.60
CA ILE A 46 -11.48 0.11 38.93
C ILE A 46 -12.65 -0.40 39.78
N THR A 47 -13.14 0.41 40.71
CA THR A 47 -14.29 0.04 41.55
C THR A 47 -15.55 -0.18 40.71
N ASP A 48 -15.82 0.68 39.73
CA ASP A 48 -16.97 0.55 38.82
C ASP A 48 -16.87 -0.70 37.93
N ILE A 49 -15.70 -0.99 37.35
CA ILE A 49 -15.47 -2.22 36.60
C ILE A 49 -15.68 -3.45 37.49
N MET A 50 -15.12 -3.43 38.70
CA MET A 50 -15.29 -4.53 39.65
C MET A 50 -16.77 -4.76 39.98
N GLN A 51 -17.58 -3.72 40.13
CA GLN A 51 -19.02 -3.85 40.38
C GLN A 51 -19.79 -4.44 39.19
N ARG A 52 -19.43 -4.05 37.96
CA ARG A 52 -20.16 -4.48 36.74
C ARG A 52 -19.72 -5.85 36.23
N GLU A 53 -18.44 -6.20 36.42
CA GLU A 53 -17.79 -7.31 35.73
C GLU A 53 -17.16 -8.34 36.69
N TYR A 54 -17.49 -8.34 37.99
CA TYR A 54 -16.85 -9.24 38.98
C TYR A 54 -16.82 -10.72 38.54
N VAL A 55 -17.90 -11.22 37.91
CA VAL A 55 -17.94 -12.60 37.40
C VAL A 55 -16.92 -12.83 36.29
N THR A 56 -16.84 -11.90 35.33
CA THR A 56 -15.88 -11.95 34.21
C THR A 56 -14.43 -11.80 34.69
N LEU A 57 -14.22 -11.07 35.79
CA LEU A 57 -12.94 -10.93 36.47
C LEU A 57 -12.54 -12.16 37.29
N GLY A 58 -13.39 -13.19 37.35
CA GLY A 58 -13.11 -14.46 38.02
C GLY A 58 -13.54 -14.51 39.49
N PHE A 59 -14.38 -13.59 39.94
CA PHE A 59 -14.95 -13.61 41.29
C PHE A 59 -16.32 -14.30 41.31
N ASP A 60 -16.50 -15.28 42.19
CA ASP A 60 -17.80 -15.95 42.38
C ASP A 60 -18.87 -15.05 43.03
N VAL A 61 -18.43 -14.09 43.84
CA VAL A 61 -19.27 -13.09 44.51
C VAL A 61 -18.59 -11.73 44.43
N LEU A 62 -19.37 -10.65 44.41
CA LEU A 62 -18.83 -9.29 44.36
C LEU A 62 -17.92 -9.04 45.59
N PRO A 63 -16.60 -8.83 45.41
CA PRO A 63 -15.70 -8.60 46.53
C PRO A 63 -15.99 -7.25 47.22
N GLU A 64 -15.76 -7.20 48.52
CA GLU A 64 -15.84 -5.94 49.28
C GLU A 64 -14.79 -4.94 48.79
N ARG A 65 -15.18 -3.67 48.65
CA ARG A 65 -14.29 -2.61 48.21
C ARG A 65 -13.16 -2.41 49.23
N LYS A 66 -11.96 -2.82 48.86
CA LYS A 66 -10.76 -2.69 49.70
C LYS A 66 -9.67 -1.94 48.96
N VAL A 67 -9.37 -0.71 49.41
CA VAL A 67 -8.33 0.14 48.80
C VAL A 67 -7.17 0.30 49.78
N LYS A 68 -5.95 0.02 49.31
CA LYS A 68 -4.72 0.20 50.10
C LYS A 68 -3.66 0.96 49.33
N MET A 69 -3.00 1.88 50.03
CA MET A 69 -1.90 2.66 49.49
C MET A 69 -0.58 1.89 49.57
N TYR A 70 0.23 2.01 48.52
CA TYR A 70 1.53 1.38 48.38
C TYR A 70 2.54 2.36 47.76
N GLU A 71 3.82 2.03 47.89
CA GLU A 71 4.91 2.78 47.27
C GLU A 71 4.73 2.88 45.74
N PRO A 72 4.89 4.07 45.12
CA PRO A 72 4.73 4.25 43.68
C PRO A 72 5.63 3.33 42.83
N SER A 73 6.82 2.99 43.35
CA SER A 73 7.77 2.08 42.71
C SER A 73 7.23 0.65 42.59
N LEU A 74 6.49 0.18 43.61
CA LEU A 74 5.85 -1.14 43.59
C LEU A 74 4.70 -1.18 42.57
N ILE A 75 3.83 -0.17 42.57
CA ILE A 75 2.73 -0.06 41.59
C ILE A 75 3.29 0.01 40.17
N SER A 76 4.35 0.79 39.95
CA SER A 76 5.04 0.88 38.66
C SER A 76 5.65 -0.46 38.24
N SER A 77 6.19 -1.25 39.18
CA SER A 77 6.71 -2.60 38.90
C SER A 77 5.60 -3.55 38.48
N LEU A 78 4.49 -3.57 39.21
CA LEU A 78 3.33 -4.41 38.90
C LEU A 78 2.71 -4.05 37.54
N LEU A 79 2.61 -2.76 37.21
CA LEU A 79 2.12 -2.30 35.91
C LEU A 79 3.07 -2.68 34.76
N LYS A 80 4.39 -2.64 35.00
CA LYS A 80 5.39 -3.16 34.05
C LYS A 80 5.26 -4.66 33.85
N GLU A 81 5.02 -5.42 34.91
CA GLU A 81 4.76 -6.86 34.83
C GLU A 81 3.47 -7.14 34.02
N VAL A 82 2.39 -6.38 34.24
CA VAL A 82 1.16 -6.49 33.42
C VAL A 82 1.42 -6.11 31.95
N ALA A 83 2.22 -5.08 31.70
CA ALA A 83 2.62 -4.71 30.34
C ALA A 83 3.50 -5.81 29.68
N GLN A 84 4.33 -6.50 30.46
CA GLN A 84 5.13 -7.65 30.03
C GLN A 84 4.31 -8.95 29.94
N ARG A 85 3.16 -9.06 30.62
CA ARG A 85 2.18 -10.12 30.36
C ARG A 85 1.58 -10.06 28.96
N LYS A 86 1.69 -8.95 28.20
CA LYS A 86 1.42 -8.95 26.74
C LYS A 86 2.30 -9.94 25.95
N THR A 87 3.47 -10.30 26.48
CA THR A 87 4.36 -11.32 25.90
C THR A 87 4.07 -12.74 26.38
N ASP A 88 3.44 -12.93 27.55
CA ASP A 88 3.28 -14.27 28.16
C ASP A 88 1.82 -14.76 28.29
N GLU A 89 0.81 -13.89 28.36
CA GLU A 89 -0.61 -14.29 28.31
C GLU A 89 -1.08 -14.70 26.90
N LYS A 90 -0.32 -14.34 25.86
CA LYS A 90 -0.49 -14.84 24.48
C LYS A 90 -0.11 -16.32 24.30
N SER A 91 0.48 -16.96 25.31
CA SER A 91 1.10 -18.29 25.16
C SER A 91 0.40 -19.44 25.91
N ALA A 92 -0.44 -19.16 26.91
CA ALA A 92 -0.95 -20.22 27.80
C ALA A 92 -2.39 -20.72 27.50
N SER A 93 -3.29 -19.88 26.97
CA SER A 93 -4.65 -20.33 26.60
C SER A 93 -4.70 -20.96 25.20
N ASP A 94 -3.95 -20.41 24.25
CA ASP A 94 -4.06 -20.80 22.84
C ASP A 94 -3.25 -22.06 22.49
N ALA A 95 -2.22 -22.36 23.28
CA ALA A 95 -1.47 -23.61 23.18
C ALA A 95 -2.33 -24.87 23.49
N LYS A 96 -3.54 -24.69 24.03
CA LYS A 96 -4.53 -25.77 24.27
C LYS A 96 -5.66 -25.83 23.25
N SER A 97 -5.79 -24.88 22.32
CA SER A 97 -6.76 -25.00 21.24
C SER A 97 -6.27 -26.06 20.26
N GLU A 98 -6.97 -27.20 20.19
CA GLU A 98 -6.69 -28.27 19.23
C GLU A 98 -6.59 -27.72 17.80
N THR A 99 -7.43 -26.74 17.45
CA THR A 99 -7.44 -26.07 16.16
C THR A 99 -6.18 -25.23 15.90
N TYR A 100 -5.63 -24.56 16.92
CA TYR A 100 -4.33 -23.88 16.78
C TYR A 100 -3.18 -24.89 16.59
N GLY A 101 -3.20 -25.99 17.35
CA GLY A 101 -2.26 -27.09 17.14
C GLY A 101 -2.35 -27.70 15.73
N ILE A 102 -3.55 -27.79 15.15
CA ILE A 102 -3.75 -28.18 13.75
C ILE A 102 -3.17 -27.13 12.79
N ALA A 103 -3.45 -25.85 13.01
CA ALA A 103 -2.92 -24.76 12.19
C ALA A 103 -1.39 -24.78 12.14
N MET A 104 -0.73 -24.93 13.29
CA MET A 104 0.73 -24.95 13.38
C MET A 104 1.34 -26.21 12.74
N ARG A 105 0.72 -27.39 12.90
CA ARG A 105 1.15 -28.61 12.20
C ARG A 105 0.99 -28.50 10.70
N MET A 106 -0.09 -27.87 10.23
CA MET A 106 -0.32 -27.60 8.80
C MET A 106 0.76 -26.68 8.23
N LEU A 107 1.09 -25.58 8.91
CA LEU A 107 2.17 -24.68 8.51
C LEU A 107 3.55 -25.38 8.53
N GLU A 108 3.84 -26.17 9.58
CA GLU A 108 5.10 -26.91 9.68
C GLU A 108 5.23 -27.97 8.57
N TYR A 109 4.16 -28.72 8.29
CA TYR A 109 4.13 -29.68 7.18
C TYR A 109 4.41 -28.97 5.85
N ALA A 110 3.75 -27.85 5.61
CA ALA A 110 3.94 -27.07 4.39
C ALA A 110 5.38 -26.54 4.27
N ALA A 111 5.99 -26.11 5.37
CA ALA A 111 7.36 -25.63 5.40
C ALA A 111 8.41 -26.76 5.18
N GLN A 112 8.14 -27.96 5.67
CA GLN A 112 9.00 -29.14 5.46
C GLN A 112 9.00 -29.63 4.01
N HIS A 113 7.89 -29.43 3.28
CA HIS A 113 7.73 -29.86 1.90
C HIS A 113 7.92 -28.74 0.88
N GLU A 114 8.49 -27.60 1.31
CA GLU A 114 8.75 -26.46 0.44
C GLU A 114 7.51 -25.96 -0.33
N CYS A 115 6.32 -26.06 0.30
CA CYS A 115 5.07 -25.60 -0.28
C CYS A 115 5.11 -24.08 -0.53
N SER A 116 4.69 -23.64 -1.72
CA SER A 116 4.60 -22.21 -2.02
C SER A 116 3.31 -21.57 -1.49
N ASP A 117 2.20 -22.32 -1.52
CA ASP A 117 0.88 -21.82 -1.15
C ASP A 117 0.10 -22.92 -0.40
N ILE A 118 -0.64 -22.53 0.63
CA ILE A 118 -1.69 -23.32 1.29
C ILE A 118 -3.03 -22.65 0.99
N HIS A 119 -3.99 -23.42 0.52
CA HIS A 119 -5.35 -23.01 0.21
C HIS A 119 -6.30 -23.67 1.21
N ILE A 120 -7.07 -22.88 1.95
CA ILE A 120 -8.16 -23.36 2.81
C ILE A 120 -9.45 -22.89 2.16
N GLU A 121 -10.20 -23.81 1.57
CA GLU A 121 -11.43 -23.55 0.84
C GLU A 121 -12.64 -23.96 1.69
N LEU A 122 -13.53 -22.99 1.90
CA LEU A 122 -14.81 -23.18 2.56
C LEU A 122 -15.89 -23.37 1.50
N TYR A 123 -16.59 -24.50 1.59
CA TYR A 123 -17.82 -24.80 0.86
C TYR A 123 -18.98 -24.90 1.84
N LYS A 124 -20.21 -24.85 1.31
CA LYS A 124 -21.45 -24.84 2.10
C LYS A 124 -21.53 -25.94 3.18
N THR A 125 -20.91 -27.10 2.95
CA THR A 125 -20.99 -28.27 3.85
C THR A 125 -19.63 -28.91 4.12
N GLU A 126 -18.54 -28.32 3.64
CA GLU A 126 -17.22 -28.92 3.77
C GLU A 126 -16.09 -27.89 3.70
N THR A 127 -14.97 -28.24 4.31
CA THR A 127 -13.70 -27.53 4.23
C THR A 127 -12.70 -28.41 3.50
N ARG A 128 -12.00 -27.85 2.53
CA ARG A 128 -10.89 -28.50 1.82
C ARG A 128 -9.61 -27.72 2.08
N ILE A 129 -8.51 -28.44 2.30
CA ILE A 129 -7.18 -27.85 2.40
C ILE A 129 -6.36 -28.42 1.26
N GLU A 130 -5.76 -27.54 0.45
CA GLU A 130 -4.87 -27.92 -0.63
C GLU A 130 -3.53 -27.19 -0.47
N MET A 131 -2.44 -27.80 -0.92
CA MET A 131 -1.11 -27.22 -0.88
C MET A 131 -0.49 -27.27 -2.27
N ARG A 132 0.28 -26.24 -2.62
CA ARG A 132 1.09 -26.23 -3.84
C ARG A 132 2.50 -26.73 -3.54
N ILE A 133 2.78 -27.99 -3.90
CA ILE A 133 4.09 -28.64 -3.76
C ILE A 133 4.67 -28.83 -5.17
N ASP A 134 5.90 -28.37 -5.40
CA ASP A 134 6.58 -28.45 -6.70
C ASP A 134 5.71 -27.92 -7.86
N GLY A 135 4.97 -26.84 -7.59
CA GLY A 135 4.07 -26.20 -8.55
C GLY A 135 2.71 -26.89 -8.75
N ARG A 136 2.49 -28.09 -8.19
CA ARG A 136 1.25 -28.87 -8.31
C ARG A 136 0.37 -28.73 -7.08
N MET A 137 -0.94 -28.62 -7.29
CA MET A 137 -1.93 -28.63 -6.21
C MET A 137 -2.18 -30.07 -5.74
N VAL A 138 -2.06 -30.28 -4.43
CA VAL A 138 -2.33 -31.56 -3.77
C VAL A 138 -3.26 -31.34 -2.58
N VAL A 139 -4.21 -32.26 -2.37
CA VAL A 139 -5.10 -32.21 -1.20
C VAL A 139 -4.30 -32.58 0.05
N TYR A 140 -4.40 -31.75 1.08
CA TYR A 140 -3.83 -32.01 2.40
C TYR A 140 -4.88 -32.66 3.31
N GLY A 141 -4.63 -33.91 3.68
CA GLY A 141 -5.53 -34.67 4.54
C GLY A 141 -6.84 -35.10 3.86
N GLN A 142 -7.88 -35.30 4.66
CA GLN A 142 -9.23 -35.63 4.17
C GLN A 142 -10.11 -34.39 4.08
N ILE A 143 -11.12 -34.42 3.22
CA ILE A 143 -12.16 -33.39 3.16
C ILE A 143 -12.96 -33.42 4.46
N ILE A 144 -13.01 -32.30 5.15
CA ILE A 144 -13.71 -32.16 6.44
C ILE A 144 -15.13 -31.72 6.16
N LYS A 145 -16.14 -32.51 6.55
CA LYS A 145 -17.57 -32.22 6.32
C LYS A 145 -18.15 -31.21 7.32
N ASP A 146 -17.40 -30.14 7.56
CA ASP A 146 -17.76 -29.08 8.49
C ASP A 146 -17.21 -27.74 7.97
N TYR A 147 -18.11 -26.79 7.72
CA TYR A 147 -17.80 -25.43 7.30
C TYR A 147 -17.28 -24.58 8.47
N GLU A 148 -17.89 -24.72 9.65
CA GLU A 148 -17.55 -23.91 10.83
C GLU A 148 -16.15 -24.28 11.34
N TRP A 149 -15.75 -25.54 11.19
CA TRP A 149 -14.38 -25.98 11.46
C TRP A 149 -13.35 -25.19 10.65
N GLY A 150 -13.57 -25.04 9.33
CA GLY A 150 -12.67 -24.31 8.45
C GLY A 150 -12.70 -22.82 8.71
N GLN A 151 -13.88 -22.26 8.95
CA GLN A 151 -14.01 -20.85 9.35
C GLN A 151 -13.25 -20.57 10.65
N HIS A 152 -13.33 -21.47 11.63
CA HIS A 152 -12.62 -21.36 12.90
C HIS A 152 -11.09 -21.46 12.70
N LEU A 153 -10.62 -22.39 11.86
CA LEU A 153 -9.21 -22.50 11.50
C LEU A 153 -8.67 -21.19 10.90
N ILE A 154 -9.40 -20.61 9.95
CA ILE A 154 -9.03 -19.33 9.32
C ILE A 154 -9.05 -18.20 10.36
N ALA A 155 -10.07 -18.13 11.20
CA ALA A 155 -10.18 -17.12 12.26
C ALA A 155 -8.97 -17.19 13.22
N ILE A 156 -8.56 -18.38 13.64
CA ILE A 156 -7.37 -18.59 14.48
C ILE A 156 -6.10 -18.10 13.76
N LEU A 157 -5.93 -18.43 12.48
CA LEU A 157 -4.78 -17.95 11.72
C LEU A 157 -4.73 -16.41 11.68
N PHE A 158 -5.86 -15.73 11.47
CA PHE A 158 -5.92 -14.26 11.47
C PHE A 158 -5.81 -13.65 12.86
N TYR A 159 -6.29 -14.35 13.88
CA TYR A 159 -6.13 -13.94 15.27
C TYR A 159 -4.64 -13.89 15.64
N HIS A 160 -3.86 -14.89 15.23
CA HIS A 160 -2.41 -15.00 15.45
C HIS A 160 -1.55 -14.29 14.39
N ALA A 161 -2.13 -13.53 13.47
CA ALA A 161 -1.34 -12.73 12.53
C ALA A 161 -0.60 -11.59 13.24
N ASP A 162 0.68 -11.41 12.92
CA ASP A 162 1.52 -10.31 13.43
C ASP A 162 1.09 -8.97 12.85
N ILE A 163 0.69 -8.98 11.57
CA ILE A 163 0.22 -7.83 10.82
C ILE A 163 -1.12 -8.23 10.20
N LYS A 164 -2.15 -7.41 10.37
CA LYS A 164 -3.45 -7.59 9.71
C LYS A 164 -4.11 -6.25 9.47
N ASP A 165 -4.94 -6.18 8.44
CA ASP A 165 -5.69 -4.96 8.13
C ASP A 165 -6.72 -4.64 9.22
N ASP A 166 -7.38 -5.69 9.74
CA ASP A 166 -8.42 -5.63 10.77
C ASP A 166 -8.61 -7.04 11.38
N ASP A 167 -9.48 -7.17 12.38
CA ASP A 167 -9.92 -8.47 12.87
C ASP A 167 -10.68 -9.26 11.81
N PHE A 168 -10.55 -10.59 11.86
CA PHE A 168 -11.12 -11.48 10.87
C PHE A 168 -12.64 -11.32 10.79
N ASN A 169 -13.13 -11.03 9.59
CA ASN A 169 -14.54 -11.05 9.30
C ASN A 169 -14.79 -11.84 8.01
N VAL A 170 -15.50 -12.96 8.16
CA VAL A 170 -15.80 -13.93 7.10
C VAL A 170 -16.58 -13.35 5.92
N THR A 171 -17.20 -12.18 6.08
CA THR A 171 -18.03 -11.52 5.05
C THR A 171 -17.27 -10.52 4.18
N LYS A 172 -16.04 -10.14 4.57
CA LYS A 172 -15.20 -9.17 3.83
C LYS A 172 -13.84 -9.80 3.47
N PRO A 173 -13.11 -9.25 2.49
CA PRO A 173 -11.70 -9.58 2.29
C PRO A 173 -10.87 -9.27 3.55
N ASN A 174 -9.91 -10.14 3.88
CA ASN A 174 -8.98 -9.91 4.99
C ASN A 174 -7.55 -10.17 4.51
N ASN A 175 -6.59 -9.36 4.93
CA ASN A 175 -5.17 -9.61 4.69
C ASN A 175 -4.40 -9.64 6.00
N GLY A 176 -3.37 -10.48 6.04
CA GLY A 176 -2.49 -10.55 7.19
C GLY A 176 -1.16 -11.23 6.89
N ARG A 177 -0.31 -11.30 7.91
CA ARG A 177 1.01 -11.90 7.87
C ARG A 177 1.26 -12.65 9.16
N ILE A 178 1.76 -13.88 9.06
CA ILE A 178 2.13 -14.72 10.20
C ILE A 178 3.62 -15.03 10.10
N THR A 179 4.36 -14.74 11.16
CA THR A 179 5.73 -15.17 11.37
C THR A 179 5.72 -16.31 12.37
N ALA A 180 6.28 -17.46 11.99
CA ALA A 180 6.31 -18.63 12.85
C ALA A 180 7.66 -19.34 12.78
N LEU A 181 8.21 -19.66 13.95
CA LEU A 181 9.42 -20.46 14.08
C LEU A 181 9.07 -21.94 13.88
N LEU A 182 9.24 -22.45 12.65
CA LEU A 182 8.82 -23.80 12.24
C LEU A 182 10.04 -24.65 11.86
N LYS A 183 9.89 -25.98 11.92
CA LYS A 183 10.84 -26.89 11.27
C LYS A 183 10.62 -26.85 9.76
N THR A 184 11.70 -26.70 9.00
CA THR A 184 11.73 -26.80 7.53
C THR A 184 12.65 -27.95 7.11
N ALA A 185 12.73 -28.23 5.80
CA ALA A 185 13.72 -29.17 5.25
C ALA A 185 15.18 -28.83 5.62
N GLN A 186 15.46 -27.56 5.92
CA GLN A 186 16.79 -27.01 6.22
C GLN A 186 17.01 -26.79 7.71
N GLY A 187 16.09 -27.23 8.57
CA GLY A 187 16.14 -27.05 10.02
C GLY A 187 15.10 -26.05 10.54
N LYS A 188 15.24 -25.65 11.80
CA LYS A 188 14.26 -24.76 12.46
C LYS A 188 14.60 -23.31 12.15
N ARG A 189 13.65 -22.55 11.58
CA ARG A 189 13.83 -21.12 11.29
C ARG A 189 12.51 -20.36 11.26
N ASP A 190 12.60 -19.03 11.31
CA ASP A 190 11.44 -18.17 11.13
C ASP A 190 10.92 -18.29 9.69
N THR A 191 9.64 -18.58 9.59
CA THR A 191 8.89 -18.66 8.35
C THR A 191 7.88 -17.52 8.29
N ASP A 192 7.70 -16.97 7.10
CA ASP A 192 6.97 -15.73 6.90
C ASP A 192 5.85 -15.97 5.88
N TRP A 193 4.61 -15.91 6.33
CA TRP A 193 3.44 -16.30 5.56
C TRP A 193 2.58 -15.09 5.29
N ARG A 194 2.37 -14.76 4.01
CA ARG A 194 1.37 -13.78 3.61
C ARG A 194 0.03 -14.48 3.48
N MET A 195 -0.95 -14.02 4.24
CA MET A 195 -2.30 -14.57 4.23
C MET A 195 -3.29 -13.59 3.61
N SER A 196 -4.23 -14.13 2.84
CA SER A 196 -5.39 -13.39 2.33
C SER A 196 -6.63 -14.28 2.38
N TYR A 197 -7.76 -13.74 2.80
CA TYR A 197 -9.07 -14.40 2.73
C TYR A 197 -9.99 -13.63 1.79
N MET A 198 -10.69 -14.36 0.93
CA MET A 198 -11.72 -13.84 0.05
C MET A 198 -13.06 -14.55 0.30
N PRO A 199 -14.14 -13.83 0.66
CA PRO A 199 -15.47 -14.42 0.77
C PRO A 199 -16.02 -14.81 -0.61
N ALA A 200 -16.80 -15.87 -0.65
CA ALA A 200 -17.52 -16.32 -1.84
C ALA A 200 -19.02 -16.49 -1.55
N LEU A 201 -19.80 -16.72 -2.61
CA LEU A 201 -21.25 -16.91 -2.51
C LEU A 201 -21.60 -18.11 -1.61
N ASN A 202 -22.80 -18.08 -1.03
CA ASN A 202 -23.40 -19.20 -0.29
C ASN A 202 -22.61 -19.68 0.94
N LYS A 203 -22.07 -18.74 1.74
CA LYS A 203 -21.13 -19.05 2.83
C LYS A 203 -19.91 -19.83 2.30
N GLY A 204 -19.41 -19.43 1.14
CA GLY A 204 -18.14 -19.92 0.64
C GLY A 204 -17.02 -18.95 1.00
N GLY A 205 -15.79 -19.39 0.85
CA GLY A 205 -14.64 -18.51 1.03
C GLY A 205 -13.34 -19.25 0.79
N GLN A 206 -12.27 -18.51 0.59
CA GLN A 206 -10.95 -19.10 0.43
C GLN A 206 -9.92 -18.26 1.18
N ALA A 207 -9.21 -18.88 2.12
CA ALA A 207 -7.96 -18.35 2.63
C ALA A 207 -6.79 -18.92 1.83
N THR A 208 -5.84 -18.07 1.47
CA THR A 208 -4.58 -18.43 0.82
C THR A 208 -3.44 -17.95 1.69
N LEU A 209 -2.55 -18.85 2.11
CA LEU A 209 -1.33 -18.55 2.82
C LEU A 209 -0.16 -18.84 1.90
N ARG A 210 0.55 -17.79 1.47
CA ARG A 210 1.75 -17.90 0.66
C ARG A 210 2.97 -17.88 1.55
N TRP A 211 3.78 -18.94 1.50
CA TRP A 211 5.09 -18.90 2.15
C TRP A 211 5.99 -17.96 1.36
N LEU A 212 6.39 -16.86 1.98
CA LEU A 212 7.50 -16.06 1.52
C LEU A 212 8.76 -16.79 1.98
N ASN A 213 9.09 -17.87 1.26
CA ASN A 213 10.33 -18.61 1.45
C ASN A 213 11.50 -17.69 1.06
N LYS A 214 11.89 -16.82 1.99
CA LYS A 214 13.10 -16.03 1.88
C LYS A 214 14.25 -17.03 1.84
N SER A 215 14.83 -17.26 0.68
CA SER A 215 16.14 -17.88 0.64
C SER A 215 17.06 -16.97 1.41
N MET A 216 17.61 -17.46 2.52
CA MET A 216 18.60 -16.71 3.30
C MET A 216 19.89 -16.55 2.48
N GLU A 217 20.12 -17.47 1.55
CA GLU A 217 21.27 -17.46 0.67
C GLU A 217 20.92 -16.84 -0.67
N ILE A 218 21.69 -15.82 -1.03
CA ILE A 218 21.64 -15.20 -2.34
C ILE A 218 22.46 -16.07 -3.29
N PRO A 219 21.86 -16.68 -4.33
CA PRO A 219 22.60 -17.52 -5.26
C PRO A 219 23.66 -16.72 -6.02
N THR A 220 24.70 -17.41 -6.47
CA THR A 220 25.67 -16.90 -7.43
C THR A 220 25.05 -16.80 -8.82
N LEU A 221 25.65 -16.03 -9.74
CA LEU A 221 25.18 -15.97 -11.13
C LEU A 221 25.25 -17.34 -11.83
N GLU A 222 26.19 -18.19 -11.44
CA GLU A 222 26.36 -19.56 -11.91
C GLU A 222 25.16 -20.46 -11.54
N GLU A 223 24.58 -20.26 -10.36
CA GLU A 223 23.46 -21.05 -9.83
C GLU A 223 22.09 -20.61 -10.37
N LEU A 224 22.01 -19.46 -11.06
CA LEU A 224 20.75 -18.96 -11.66
C LEU A 224 20.28 -19.77 -12.88
N GLY A 225 21.09 -20.69 -13.38
CA GLY A 225 20.76 -21.48 -14.58
C GLY A 225 20.90 -20.72 -15.91
N TRP A 226 21.53 -19.53 -15.91
CA TRP A 226 21.86 -18.81 -17.14
C TRP A 226 22.96 -19.52 -17.94
N GLU A 227 23.04 -19.24 -19.24
CA GLU A 227 24.15 -19.70 -20.05
C GLU A 227 25.40 -18.85 -19.83
N ALA A 228 26.58 -19.39 -20.14
CA ALA A 228 27.85 -18.68 -19.98
C ALA A 228 27.89 -17.35 -20.75
N GLY A 229 27.29 -17.30 -21.94
CA GLY A 229 27.17 -16.08 -22.73
C GLY A 229 26.31 -15.02 -22.04
N GLN A 230 25.15 -15.41 -21.51
CA GLN A 230 24.25 -14.49 -20.78
C GLN A 230 24.91 -13.92 -19.52
N ARG A 231 25.59 -14.78 -18.73
CA ARG A 231 26.36 -14.32 -17.56
C ARG A 231 27.44 -13.31 -17.95
N ARG A 232 28.15 -13.55 -19.06
CA ARG A 232 29.19 -12.64 -19.55
C ARG A 232 28.62 -11.27 -19.92
N GLU A 233 27.51 -11.22 -20.67
CA GLU A 233 26.91 -9.95 -21.05
C GLU A 233 26.38 -9.16 -19.84
N VAL A 234 25.76 -9.86 -18.88
CA VAL A 234 25.33 -9.22 -17.63
C VAL A 234 26.52 -8.71 -16.82
N ARG A 235 27.62 -9.47 -16.71
CA ARG A 235 28.86 -9.01 -16.06
C ARG A 235 29.44 -7.78 -16.75
N ASN A 236 29.54 -7.78 -18.08
CA ASN A 236 29.99 -6.62 -18.85
C ASN A 236 29.17 -5.36 -18.51
N PHE A 237 27.85 -5.51 -18.41
CA PHE A 237 26.97 -4.41 -18.00
C PHE A 237 27.19 -4.00 -16.54
N MET A 238 27.27 -4.94 -15.59
CA MET A 238 27.49 -4.67 -14.17
C MET A 238 28.76 -3.84 -13.90
N TYR A 239 29.84 -4.11 -14.64
CA TYR A 239 31.10 -3.39 -14.51
C TYR A 239 31.18 -2.14 -15.41
N SER A 240 30.15 -1.83 -16.19
CA SER A 240 30.07 -0.57 -16.95
C SER A 240 29.95 0.65 -16.03
N LYS A 241 30.32 1.85 -16.53
CA LYS A 241 30.31 3.09 -15.73
C LYS A 241 28.91 3.62 -15.44
N ALA A 242 27.97 3.43 -16.36
CA ALA A 242 26.59 3.87 -16.26
C ALA A 242 25.72 3.11 -17.27
N GLY A 243 24.45 2.91 -16.93
CA GLY A 243 23.47 2.27 -17.78
C GLY A 243 22.20 1.92 -17.01
N VAL A 244 21.18 1.42 -17.72
CA VAL A 244 19.97 0.86 -17.11
C VAL A 244 19.80 -0.57 -17.59
N LEU A 245 19.57 -1.49 -16.65
CA LEU A 245 19.18 -2.87 -16.91
C LEU A 245 17.79 -3.11 -16.35
N VAL A 246 16.90 -3.64 -17.17
CA VAL A 246 15.50 -3.86 -16.81
C VAL A 246 15.20 -5.36 -16.85
N PHE A 247 14.72 -5.89 -15.72
CA PHE A 247 14.20 -7.25 -15.63
C PHE A 247 12.68 -7.22 -15.80
N ALA A 248 12.17 -7.95 -16.79
CA ALA A 248 10.75 -8.09 -17.05
C ALA A 248 10.35 -9.57 -17.01
N GLY A 249 9.15 -9.84 -16.49
CA GLY A 249 8.63 -11.20 -16.32
C GLY A 249 7.49 -11.22 -15.30
N GLN A 250 6.68 -12.27 -15.30
CA GLN A 250 5.58 -12.45 -14.35
C GLN A 250 6.05 -12.59 -12.89
N THR A 251 5.15 -12.47 -11.93
CA THR A 251 5.45 -12.73 -10.51
C THR A 251 6.02 -14.14 -10.33
N GLY A 252 7.05 -14.29 -9.50
CA GLY A 252 7.70 -15.57 -9.25
C GLY A 252 8.73 -16.02 -10.31
N SER A 253 8.98 -15.23 -11.35
CA SER A 253 9.96 -15.58 -12.41
C SER A 253 11.44 -15.39 -12.01
N GLY A 254 11.76 -15.23 -10.72
CA GLY A 254 13.14 -15.07 -10.24
C GLY A 254 13.80 -13.70 -10.47
N LYS A 255 13.03 -12.64 -10.75
CA LYS A 255 13.59 -11.29 -10.99
C LYS A 255 14.36 -10.74 -9.78
N THR A 256 13.73 -10.72 -8.61
CA THR A 256 14.36 -10.20 -7.40
C THR A 256 15.60 -11.00 -7.03
N THR A 257 15.53 -12.33 -7.15
CA THR A 257 16.67 -13.25 -6.96
C THR A 257 17.82 -12.95 -7.91
N SER A 258 17.54 -12.71 -9.20
CA SER A 258 18.56 -12.37 -10.19
C SER A 258 19.25 -11.04 -9.88
N ILE A 259 18.47 -10.03 -9.50
CA ILE A 259 19.00 -8.73 -9.08
C ILE A 259 19.85 -8.87 -7.81
N ALA A 260 19.39 -9.64 -6.84
CA ALA A 260 20.13 -9.89 -5.61
C ALA A 260 21.48 -10.58 -5.88
N ALA A 261 21.51 -11.60 -6.74
CA ALA A 261 22.73 -12.29 -7.15
C ALA A 261 23.75 -11.33 -7.80
N MET A 262 23.27 -10.49 -8.72
CA MET A 262 24.08 -9.46 -9.37
C MET A 262 24.66 -8.45 -8.37
N LEU A 263 23.82 -7.90 -7.50
CA LEU A 263 24.25 -6.91 -6.50
C LEU A 263 25.24 -7.52 -5.50
N ASN A 264 25.01 -8.78 -5.10
CA ASN A 264 25.91 -9.51 -4.22
C ASN A 264 27.29 -9.74 -4.87
N GLU A 265 27.36 -9.99 -6.19
CA GLU A 265 28.63 -10.12 -6.91
C GLU A 265 29.44 -8.81 -6.96
N VAL A 266 28.79 -7.66 -7.13
CA VAL A 266 29.48 -6.35 -7.21
C VAL A 266 29.70 -5.67 -5.85
N LYS A 267 29.02 -6.16 -4.81
CA LYS A 267 29.13 -5.63 -3.44
C LYS A 267 30.60 -5.56 -3.00
N ARG A 268 30.97 -4.42 -2.39
CA ARG A 268 32.33 -4.13 -1.85
C ARG A 268 33.47 -4.15 -2.88
N LYS A 269 33.18 -4.15 -4.19
CA LYS A 269 34.18 -4.02 -5.26
C LYS A 269 34.37 -2.57 -5.74
N GLY A 270 34.37 -1.61 -4.80
CA GLY A 270 34.60 -0.19 -5.09
C GLY A 270 33.39 0.60 -5.63
N ARG A 271 32.16 0.09 -5.42
CA ARG A 271 30.91 0.79 -5.78
C ARG A 271 30.01 0.98 -4.56
N SER A 272 29.38 2.15 -4.46
CA SER A 272 28.29 2.40 -3.52
C SER A 272 26.99 1.86 -4.11
N ILE A 273 26.26 1.07 -3.33
CA ILE A 273 25.01 0.41 -3.75
C ILE A 273 23.90 0.87 -2.79
N ASN A 274 22.81 1.38 -3.38
CA ASN A 274 21.61 1.80 -2.66
C ASN A 274 20.40 1.22 -3.37
N THR A 275 19.46 0.64 -2.62
CA THR A 275 18.21 0.09 -3.16
C THR A 275 16.98 0.76 -2.56
N LEU A 276 15.88 0.75 -3.33
CA LEU A 276 14.54 1.12 -2.89
C LEU A 276 13.60 -0.04 -3.26
N GLU A 277 13.01 -0.70 -2.27
CA GLU A 277 12.31 -1.98 -2.39
C GLU A 277 10.93 -1.95 -1.69
N ASP A 278 9.99 -2.80 -2.08
CA ASP A 278 8.64 -2.87 -1.48
C ASP A 278 8.17 -4.33 -1.31
N PRO A 279 8.46 -4.99 -0.18
CA PRO A 279 9.47 -4.67 0.83
C PRO A 279 10.84 -5.27 0.48
N VAL A 280 11.85 -5.07 1.34
CA VAL A 280 13.16 -5.72 1.21
C VAL A 280 13.02 -7.25 1.28
N GLU A 281 13.54 -7.96 0.26
CA GLU A 281 13.44 -9.43 0.17
C GLU A 281 14.67 -10.17 0.72
N PHE A 282 15.87 -9.66 0.45
CA PHE A 282 17.17 -10.25 0.86
C PHE A 282 17.98 -9.22 1.66
N ASP A 283 18.71 -9.67 2.70
CA ASP A 283 19.76 -8.84 3.29
C ASP A 283 21.03 -8.91 2.42
N LEU A 284 21.23 -7.87 1.62
CA LEU A 284 22.40 -7.75 0.76
C LEU A 284 23.63 -7.27 1.54
N GLY A 285 23.49 -6.79 2.77
CA GLY A 285 24.57 -6.14 3.52
C GLY A 285 25.02 -4.81 2.89
N VAL A 286 24.10 -4.13 2.20
CA VAL A 286 24.25 -2.78 1.62
C VAL A 286 23.12 -1.88 2.10
N ILE A 287 23.13 -0.60 1.73
CA ILE A 287 22.05 0.31 2.10
C ILE A 287 20.78 -0.08 1.33
N GLN A 288 19.76 -0.56 2.05
CA GLN A 288 18.47 -0.95 1.48
C GLN A 288 17.36 -0.13 2.14
N THR A 289 16.54 0.52 1.32
CA THR A 289 15.40 1.32 1.79
C THR A 289 14.11 0.61 1.45
N SER A 290 13.31 0.26 2.45
CA SER A 290 11.93 -0.20 2.21
C SER A 290 11.04 0.99 1.94
N ILE A 291 10.14 0.86 0.98
CA ILE A 291 9.03 1.79 0.77
C ILE A 291 8.10 1.60 1.98
N ASN A 292 7.87 2.69 2.72
CA ASN A 292 6.98 2.71 3.87
C ASN A 292 5.72 3.49 3.49
N SER A 293 4.62 2.79 3.27
CA SER A 293 3.32 3.36 2.89
C SER A 293 2.56 3.97 4.07
N GLN A 294 3.07 3.84 5.30
CA GLN A 294 2.49 4.43 6.52
C GLN A 294 3.24 5.65 7.06
N GLY A 295 4.26 6.14 6.36
CA GLY A 295 4.73 7.49 6.61
C GLY A 295 3.76 8.47 5.97
N GLU A 296 3.51 9.60 6.64
CA GLU A 296 3.34 10.89 5.97
C GLU A 296 4.62 11.21 5.18
N GLY A 297 5.01 10.35 4.25
CA GLY A 297 5.81 10.75 3.13
C GLY A 297 4.93 11.75 2.43
N LYS A 298 5.21 13.05 2.66
CA LYS A 298 4.95 14.06 1.64
C LYS A 298 5.36 13.38 0.35
N ALA A 299 4.38 13.00 -0.46
CA ALA A 299 4.61 12.62 -1.83
C ALA A 299 5.66 13.60 -2.32
N LEU A 300 6.75 13.13 -2.94
CA LEU A 300 7.60 13.99 -3.75
C LEU A 300 6.62 14.89 -4.48
N THR A 301 6.54 16.16 -4.07
CA THR A 301 5.49 17.06 -4.52
C THR A 301 5.91 17.40 -5.93
N THR A 302 5.61 16.49 -6.86
CA THR A 302 5.40 16.82 -8.25
C THR A 302 4.46 17.99 -8.20
N LYS A 303 5.02 19.18 -8.43
CA LYS A 303 4.34 20.47 -8.50
C LYS A 303 2.91 20.22 -8.92
N VAL A 304 1.95 20.47 -8.01
CA VAL A 304 0.52 20.23 -8.23
C VAL A 304 0.18 20.63 -9.66
N GLY A 305 -0.11 19.63 -10.50
CA GLY A 305 -0.46 19.85 -11.89
C GLY A 305 -1.71 20.72 -11.93
N VAL A 306 -1.78 21.67 -12.87
CA VAL A 306 -2.98 22.50 -13.00
C VAL A 306 -4.12 21.58 -13.47
N GLN A 307 -5.13 21.37 -12.63
CA GLN A 307 -6.29 20.56 -12.95
C GLN A 307 -7.01 21.11 -14.19
N CYS A 308 -7.40 20.23 -15.11
CA CYS A 308 -8.08 20.61 -16.33
C CYS A 308 -9.49 21.12 -15.99
N PRO A 309 -9.82 22.40 -16.26
CA PRO A 309 -11.14 22.94 -15.92
C PRO A 309 -12.27 22.35 -16.79
N THR A 310 -11.93 21.79 -17.96
CA THR A 310 -12.92 21.24 -18.90
C THR A 310 -13.45 19.87 -18.47
N CYS A 311 -12.58 18.98 -17.99
CA CYS A 311 -13.01 17.62 -17.64
C CYS A 311 -12.91 17.30 -16.15
N GLN A 312 -12.21 18.13 -15.37
CA GLN A 312 -11.98 18.01 -13.92
C GLN A 312 -11.30 16.69 -13.48
N LYS A 313 -11.04 15.76 -14.40
CA LYS A 313 -10.47 14.43 -14.17
C LYS A 313 -9.01 14.30 -14.63
N GLY A 314 -8.52 15.26 -15.40
CA GLY A 314 -7.17 15.26 -15.98
C GLY A 314 -6.36 16.48 -15.58
N GLU A 315 -5.07 16.46 -15.87
CA GLU A 315 -4.13 17.55 -15.59
C GLU A 315 -3.62 18.18 -16.89
N LEU A 316 -3.34 19.49 -16.85
CA LEU A 316 -2.76 20.19 -17.98
C LEU A 316 -1.25 19.97 -18.04
N ARG A 317 -0.76 19.59 -19.23
CA ARG A 317 0.66 19.46 -19.56
C ARG A 317 1.07 20.55 -20.55
N ARG A 318 2.23 21.16 -20.31
CA ARG A 318 2.85 22.12 -21.23
C ARG A 318 3.52 21.36 -22.39
N LEU A 319 3.08 21.62 -23.60
CA LEU A 319 3.56 21.01 -24.84
C LEU A 319 4.12 22.10 -25.77
N LYS A 320 5.08 21.73 -26.63
CA LYS A 320 5.66 22.63 -27.64
C LYS A 320 5.01 22.35 -29.01
N GLY A 321 4.37 23.36 -29.60
CA GLY A 321 3.79 23.31 -30.94
C GLY A 321 4.49 24.24 -31.94
N LYS A 322 3.99 24.27 -33.18
CA LYS A 322 4.54 25.10 -34.28
C LYS A 322 4.53 26.61 -34.00
N LYS A 323 3.60 27.09 -33.16
CA LYS A 323 3.42 28.52 -32.80
C LYS A 323 3.92 28.85 -31.39
N GLY A 324 4.69 27.96 -30.76
CA GLY A 324 5.16 28.10 -29.38
C GLY A 324 4.53 27.08 -28.43
N HIS A 325 4.73 27.32 -27.13
CA HIS A 325 4.20 26.44 -26.08
C HIS A 325 2.69 26.62 -25.89
N PHE A 326 2.02 25.56 -25.51
CA PHE A 326 0.61 25.54 -25.14
C PHE A 326 0.38 24.48 -24.06
N TRP A 327 -0.77 24.49 -23.41
CA TRP A 327 -1.15 23.53 -22.39
C TRP A 327 -2.28 22.65 -22.89
N ALA A 328 -2.19 21.33 -22.72
CA ALA A 328 -3.25 20.39 -23.11
C ALA A 328 -3.54 19.38 -22.01
N CYS A 329 -4.77 18.88 -21.96
CA CYS A 329 -5.14 17.83 -21.01
C CYS A 329 -4.38 16.53 -21.30
N ASN A 330 -3.86 15.88 -20.26
CA ASN A 330 -3.17 14.59 -20.35
C ASN A 330 -4.08 13.42 -20.76
N ARG A 331 -5.41 13.60 -20.74
CA ARG A 331 -6.39 12.58 -21.14
C ARG A 331 -6.81 12.68 -22.60
N TYR A 332 -5.99 13.25 -23.47
CA TYR A 332 -6.24 13.14 -24.91
C TYR A 332 -6.14 11.66 -25.33
N PRO A 333 -7.06 11.12 -26.17
CA PRO A 333 -8.05 11.83 -26.98
C PRO A 333 -9.40 12.14 -26.29
N ASP A 334 -9.66 11.59 -25.10
CA ASP A 334 -10.92 11.72 -24.36
C ASP A 334 -11.22 13.16 -23.93
N CYS A 335 -10.18 13.96 -23.66
CA CYS A 335 -10.30 15.39 -23.40
C CYS A 335 -9.38 16.19 -24.33
N LYS A 336 -9.99 16.92 -25.28
CA LYS A 336 -9.29 17.72 -26.31
C LYS A 336 -9.08 19.18 -25.93
N SER A 337 -9.15 19.52 -24.64
CA SER A 337 -9.00 20.89 -24.17
C SER A 337 -7.55 21.37 -24.31
N VAL A 338 -7.41 22.62 -24.76
CA VAL A 338 -6.12 23.25 -25.06
C VAL A 338 -6.17 24.70 -24.60
N PHE A 339 -5.10 25.17 -23.96
CA PHE A 339 -4.98 26.50 -23.38
C PHE A 339 -3.68 27.17 -23.84
N PRO A 340 -3.68 28.46 -24.17
CA PRO A 340 -2.45 29.18 -24.50
C PRO A 340 -1.47 29.20 -23.32
N ASP A 341 -0.17 29.19 -23.61
CA ASP A 341 0.86 29.43 -22.59
C ASP A 341 0.95 30.94 -22.28
N ASN A 342 0.94 31.29 -21.00
CA ASN A 342 1.25 32.63 -20.51
C ASN A 342 2.43 32.53 -19.54
N LYS A 343 3.65 32.80 -20.05
CA LYS A 343 4.91 32.75 -19.29
C LYS A 343 5.07 31.44 -18.47
N GLY A 344 4.78 30.30 -19.08
CA GLY A 344 4.91 29.00 -18.41
C GLY A 344 3.76 28.63 -17.48
N LYS A 345 2.60 29.29 -17.56
CA LYS A 345 1.34 28.89 -16.91
C LYS A 345 0.21 28.79 -17.94
N PRO A 346 -0.78 27.90 -17.76
CA PRO A 346 -1.93 27.83 -18.65
C PRO A 346 -2.82 29.06 -18.49
N ASN A 347 -3.16 29.73 -19.60
CA ASN A 347 -4.19 30.76 -19.60
C ASN A 347 -5.58 30.11 -19.71
N LEU A 348 -6.27 29.96 -18.58
CA LEU A 348 -7.60 29.34 -18.50
C LEU A 348 -8.72 30.26 -18.99
N ASN A 349 -8.48 31.56 -19.06
CA ASN A 349 -9.41 32.58 -19.56
C ASN A 349 -8.74 33.39 -20.67
N PRO A 350 -8.50 32.80 -21.85
CA PRO A 350 -7.96 33.55 -22.97
C PRO A 350 -8.93 34.68 -23.34
N ALA A 351 -8.41 35.90 -23.53
CA ALA A 351 -9.20 37.01 -24.04
C ALA A 351 -9.93 36.55 -25.32
N PRO A 352 -11.23 36.84 -25.46
CA PRO A 352 -11.95 36.48 -26.66
C PRO A 352 -11.22 37.10 -27.85
N LYS A 353 -10.81 36.27 -28.82
CA LYS A 353 -10.30 36.79 -30.09
C LYS A 353 -11.35 37.76 -30.61
N GLN A 354 -11.01 39.04 -30.72
CA GLN A 354 -11.91 40.04 -31.29
C GLN A 354 -12.46 39.46 -32.59
N LYS A 355 -13.78 39.24 -32.65
CA LYS A 355 -14.46 38.92 -33.89
C LYS A 355 -14.28 40.15 -34.77
N VAL A 356 -13.32 40.09 -35.70
CA VAL A 356 -13.08 41.17 -36.65
C VAL A 356 -14.36 41.34 -37.45
N LYS A 357 -15.07 42.46 -37.22
CA LYS A 357 -16.32 42.76 -37.95
C LYS A 357 -15.97 42.95 -39.43
N PRO A 358 -16.75 42.37 -40.36
CA PRO A 358 -16.60 42.66 -41.78
C PRO A 358 -16.79 44.17 -42.03
N SER A 359 -15.99 44.72 -42.94
CA SER A 359 -16.14 46.10 -43.37
C SER A 359 -17.47 46.29 -44.10
N GLU A 360 -18.19 47.35 -43.75
CA GLU A 360 -19.44 47.76 -44.42
C GLU A 360 -19.16 48.55 -45.71
N THR A 361 -17.98 49.17 -45.81
CA THR A 361 -17.55 49.97 -46.97
C THR A 361 -16.72 49.18 -47.97
N GLU A 362 -15.90 48.23 -47.50
CA GLU A 362 -15.02 47.41 -48.34
C GLU A 362 -15.68 46.06 -48.65
N LEU A 363 -16.45 46.02 -49.73
CA LEU A 363 -17.18 44.81 -50.15
C LEU A 363 -16.37 43.94 -51.11
N CYS A 364 -16.47 42.63 -50.92
CA CYS A 364 -16.00 41.61 -51.85
C CYS A 364 -16.88 41.56 -53.09
N LYS A 365 -16.35 41.03 -54.21
CA LYS A 365 -17.12 40.74 -55.44
C LYS A 365 -18.41 39.94 -55.23
N CYS A 366 -18.51 39.14 -54.17
CA CYS A 366 -19.72 38.38 -53.83
C CYS A 366 -20.73 39.16 -52.96
N GLY A 367 -20.56 40.47 -52.81
CA GLY A 367 -21.44 41.35 -52.02
C GLY A 367 -21.26 41.31 -50.50
N LYS A 368 -20.31 40.51 -49.98
CA LYS A 368 -20.04 40.40 -48.54
C LYS A 368 -18.87 41.28 -48.12
N GLY A 369 -18.90 41.85 -46.92
CA GLY A 369 -17.82 42.66 -46.36
C GLY A 369 -16.48 41.92 -46.28
N LEU A 370 -15.39 42.63 -46.56
CA LEU A 370 -14.03 42.13 -46.41
C LEU A 370 -13.54 42.31 -44.96
N VAL A 371 -12.65 41.42 -44.53
CA VAL A 371 -12.05 41.40 -43.20
C VAL A 371 -10.55 41.58 -43.34
N ARG A 372 -10.00 42.67 -42.76
CA ARG A 372 -8.55 42.92 -42.69
C ARG A 372 -7.90 41.98 -41.67
N ARG A 373 -6.83 41.30 -42.06
CA ARG A 373 -6.14 40.29 -41.26
C ARG A 373 -4.64 40.49 -41.35
N SER A 374 -3.92 40.24 -40.28
CA SER A 374 -2.45 40.24 -40.30
C SER A 374 -1.91 39.08 -41.15
N GLY A 375 -0.88 39.38 -41.93
CA GLY A 375 -0.14 38.43 -42.77
C GLY A 375 0.96 37.68 -42.02
N LYS A 376 1.77 36.92 -42.75
CA LYS A 376 2.87 36.11 -42.18
C LYS A 376 4.08 36.94 -41.76
N LYS A 377 4.34 38.08 -42.42
CA LYS A 377 5.42 39.01 -42.06
C LYS A 377 4.89 40.00 -41.03
N GLU A 378 5.74 40.35 -40.07
CA GLU A 378 5.41 41.37 -39.07
C GLU A 378 5.06 42.69 -39.77
N GLY A 379 3.97 43.34 -39.36
CA GLY A 379 3.45 44.56 -40.01
C GLY A 379 2.73 44.35 -41.36
N SER A 380 2.66 43.13 -41.91
CA SER A 380 1.92 42.88 -43.16
C SER A 380 0.44 42.59 -42.90
N PHE A 381 -0.43 43.01 -43.82
CA PHE A 381 -1.87 42.78 -43.76
C PHE A 381 -2.41 42.30 -45.11
N TRP A 382 -3.59 41.69 -45.09
CA TRP A 382 -4.35 41.29 -46.26
C TRP A 382 -5.85 41.31 -45.95
N TRP A 383 -6.67 41.40 -46.98
CA TRP A 383 -8.13 41.42 -46.86
C TRP A 383 -8.73 40.11 -47.37
N GLY A 384 -9.64 39.51 -46.61
CA GLY A 384 -10.32 38.28 -47.00
C GLY A 384 -11.84 38.40 -46.90
N CYS A 385 -12.55 37.72 -47.80
CA CYS A 385 -14.02 37.71 -47.75
C CYS A 385 -14.55 37.08 -46.45
N SER A 386 -15.51 37.75 -45.81
CA SER A 386 -16.25 37.20 -44.65
C SER A 386 -17.07 35.95 -44.98
N GLY A 387 -17.33 35.69 -46.27
CA GLY A 387 -18.03 34.51 -46.76
C GLY A 387 -17.20 33.23 -46.87
N PHE A 388 -15.95 33.21 -46.40
CA PHE A 388 -15.11 32.02 -46.37
C PHE A 388 -15.75 30.91 -45.50
N PRO A 389 -15.68 29.61 -45.88
CA PRO A 389 -14.91 29.05 -46.98
C PRO A 389 -15.58 29.10 -48.37
N LYS A 390 -16.85 29.54 -48.46
CA LYS A 390 -17.60 29.56 -49.73
C LYS A 390 -17.08 30.59 -50.73
N CYS A 391 -16.55 31.72 -50.25
CA CYS A 391 -15.85 32.70 -51.06
C CYS A 391 -14.39 32.80 -50.59
N LYS A 392 -13.45 32.47 -51.48
CA LYS A 392 -12.01 32.39 -51.16
C LYS A 392 -11.22 33.63 -51.58
N VAL A 393 -11.88 34.66 -52.12
CA VAL A 393 -11.27 35.90 -52.60
C VAL A 393 -10.46 36.58 -51.49
N ARG A 394 -9.27 37.04 -51.88
CA ARG A 394 -8.31 37.74 -51.02
C ARG A 394 -7.61 38.86 -51.79
N TYR A 395 -7.33 39.96 -51.11
CA TYR A 395 -6.59 41.10 -51.64
C TYR A 395 -5.38 41.39 -50.75
N PHE A 396 -4.30 41.92 -51.34
CA PHE A 396 -3.23 42.52 -50.57
C PHE A 396 -3.75 43.78 -49.85
N ASP A 397 -3.11 44.16 -48.74
CA ASP A 397 -3.39 45.44 -48.10
C ASP A 397 -2.51 46.53 -48.69
N LYS A 398 -3.12 47.60 -49.18
CA LYS A 398 -2.46 48.83 -49.62
C LYS A 398 -2.98 49.98 -48.77
N ASN A 399 -2.14 50.46 -47.85
CA ASN A 399 -2.44 51.55 -46.93
C ASN A 399 -3.76 51.38 -46.17
N GLY A 400 -4.10 50.16 -45.74
CA GLY A 400 -5.35 49.90 -45.02
C GLY A 400 -6.59 49.71 -45.89
N HIS A 401 -6.43 49.53 -47.20
CA HIS A 401 -7.50 49.18 -48.14
C HIS A 401 -7.14 47.94 -48.96
N PRO A 402 -8.13 47.18 -49.48
CA PRO A 402 -7.86 46.05 -50.37
C PRO A 402 -7.30 46.54 -51.71
N ASP A 403 -6.09 46.10 -52.06
CA ASP A 403 -5.51 46.34 -53.37
C ASP A 403 -6.21 45.48 -54.42
N ARG A 404 -7.11 46.10 -55.20
CA ARG A 404 -7.90 45.42 -56.24
C ARG A 404 -7.17 45.31 -57.58
N ASP A 405 -6.10 46.07 -57.75
CA ASP A 405 -5.36 46.19 -59.01
C ASP A 405 -4.20 45.17 -59.07
N ALA A 406 -3.61 44.83 -57.91
CA ALA A 406 -2.48 43.90 -57.81
C ALA A 406 -2.84 42.39 -57.91
N SER A 407 -4.05 42.06 -58.38
CA SER A 407 -4.60 40.70 -58.52
C SER A 407 -4.87 39.94 -57.22
N GLU A 408 -5.85 39.02 -57.27
CA GLU A 408 -6.29 38.23 -56.12
C GLU A 408 -5.18 37.30 -55.61
N LEU A 409 -5.00 37.23 -54.29
CA LEU A 409 -4.16 36.22 -53.66
C LEU A 409 -4.80 34.84 -53.87
N SER A 410 -4.23 34.03 -54.78
CA SER A 410 -4.66 32.65 -55.06
C SER A 410 -4.60 31.74 -53.83
#